data_AF-A0A1D2YWR5-F1
#
_entry.id   AF-A0A1D2YWR5-F1
#
_cell.length_a   1.000
_cell.length_b   1.000
_cell.length_c   1.000
_cell.angle_alpha   90.00
_cell.angle_beta   90.00
_cell.angle_gamma   90.00
#
_symmetry.space_group_name_H-M   'P 1'
#
loop_
_entity.id
_entity.type
_entity.pdbx_description
1 polymer ?
#
loop_
_entity_poly.entity_id
_entity_poly.type
_entity_poly.pdbx_seq_one_letter_code
_entity_poly.pdbx_strand_id
1 'polypeptide(L)'
;MALVNSFTYWKNKGNYADVLAAVGLAQLIYHLTGEYPKIEDRHSFFYITLPNQIDLEKLPYHILLDDPGYEAMDNQKYEKIKEQAKAYREKSKNISNLTEEERQHLEQEKPRDDWSLFQNLKIIQALNTYNKLHENIRNADKEKFIAYLKHKLKAYSIGELSESGGIKYSLSVSAVQAFNPSIGKGVNRTKPDGAAISSFPKSMVDWFQEYLRFLGIASSFHSYLIDKDIKFIAVSPGKIPFDILSTKIMHDFRSKNIGWTTIKVDVMAVLTLALILLDYLDIVKNHKVNQILNGIQIANFKDMGQVKALMNQSFIRLPGWFPINSNDDADDMRLIIKEHMDCLRYLDEKKSEEAQLLQLYRDGLSGDDLGKIIKFLAGYGIHRMRKLNTDKNRKNYVPAITEDKLRRLVMKSYPAYSEIIRNTGFQNIAKAVRNATINEQIAKSKGRNNYKIHYELFQQIKQNATFPDKFLGKLLEFINEYNKETARKIEQKDKDKNTIFRPLVSTQDIDDFIKLFDKYRQQSETIAMLLIAYASSKTIRSDGTGNSTNSKEEIIIEE
;
A
#
# COMPACT_ATOMS: atom_id res chain seq x y z
N MET A 1 19.51 30.13 -28.64
CA MET A 1 18.58 28.99 -28.42
C MET A 1 18.75 28.54 -26.99
N ALA A 2 17.66 28.47 -26.22
CA ALA A 2 17.73 28.01 -24.83
C ALA A 2 17.65 26.47 -24.84
N LEU A 3 18.80 25.82 -24.64
CA LEU A 3 18.87 24.39 -24.38
C LEU A 3 18.25 24.12 -23.01
N VAL A 4 17.41 23.08 -22.90
CA VAL A 4 16.71 22.73 -21.66
C VAL A 4 16.91 21.25 -21.35
N ASN A 5 17.04 20.90 -20.08
CA ASN A 5 17.06 19.52 -19.59
C ASN A 5 16.06 19.25 -18.46
N SER A 6 15.16 20.18 -18.13
CA SER A 6 14.21 19.99 -17.03
C SER A 6 12.89 20.70 -17.24
N PHE A 7 11.83 20.17 -16.63
CA PHE A 7 10.47 20.65 -16.70
C PHE A 7 9.81 20.58 -15.32
N THR A 8 8.96 21.56 -15.01
CA THR A 8 8.27 21.66 -13.72
C THR A 8 6.76 21.63 -13.93
N TYR A 9 6.10 20.58 -13.43
CA TYR A 9 4.64 20.50 -13.40
C TYR A 9 4.12 20.91 -12.01
N TRP A 10 3.45 22.06 -11.91
CA TRP A 10 2.82 22.51 -10.67
C TRP A 10 1.54 21.73 -10.37
N LYS A 11 1.41 21.24 -9.13
CA LYS A 11 0.19 20.55 -8.70
C LYS A 11 -0.95 21.55 -8.54
N ASN A 12 -2.12 21.23 -9.08
CA ASN A 12 -3.30 22.09 -8.97
C ASN A 12 -4.19 21.68 -7.77
N LYS A 13 -4.52 20.40 -7.67
CA LYS A 13 -5.51 19.88 -6.70
C LYS A 13 -4.94 18.87 -5.71
N GLY A 14 -3.71 18.40 -5.94
CA GLY A 14 -3.05 17.39 -5.09
C GLY A 14 -3.68 15.99 -5.17
N ASN A 15 -4.46 15.70 -6.21
CA ASN A 15 -5.12 14.41 -6.43
C ASN A 15 -4.46 13.63 -7.57
N TYR A 16 -5.03 12.47 -7.95
CA TYR A 16 -4.44 11.66 -9.01
C TYR A 16 -4.39 12.36 -10.38
N ALA A 17 -5.21 13.38 -10.66
CA ALA A 17 -5.16 14.09 -11.93
C ALA A 17 -3.82 14.82 -12.14
N ASP A 18 -3.22 15.34 -11.06
CA ASP A 18 -1.88 15.93 -11.10
C ASP A 18 -0.79 14.86 -11.30
N VAL A 19 -0.96 13.69 -10.70
CA VAL A 19 -0.06 12.55 -10.91
C VAL A 19 -0.10 12.10 -12.37
N LEU A 20 -1.29 11.90 -12.93
CA LEU A 20 -1.45 11.49 -14.33
C LEU A 20 -0.85 12.53 -15.28
N ALA A 21 -1.09 13.82 -15.05
CA ALA A 21 -0.56 14.87 -15.91
C ALA A 21 0.98 14.98 -15.84
N ALA A 22 1.57 14.87 -14.64
CA ALA A 22 3.03 14.90 -14.49
C ALA A 22 3.72 13.69 -15.13
N VAL A 23 3.17 12.48 -14.92
CA VAL A 23 3.66 11.26 -15.56
C VAL A 23 3.42 11.32 -17.08
N GLY A 24 2.32 11.91 -17.51
CA GLY A 24 2.05 12.17 -18.93
C GLY A 24 2.99 13.16 -19.58
N LEU A 25 3.46 14.17 -18.85
CA LEU A 25 4.50 15.09 -19.33
C LEU A 25 5.82 14.34 -19.53
N ALA A 26 6.17 13.42 -18.64
CA ALA A 26 7.33 12.54 -18.81
C ALA A 26 7.18 11.63 -20.04
N GLN A 27 5.99 11.05 -20.27
CA GLN A 27 5.69 10.27 -21.47
C GLN A 27 5.78 11.11 -22.75
N LEU A 28 5.25 12.34 -22.74
CA LEU A 28 5.31 13.26 -23.88
C LEU A 28 6.76 13.61 -24.24
N ILE A 29 7.57 13.90 -23.22
CA ILE A 29 8.99 14.19 -23.41
C ILE A 29 9.68 12.97 -24.03
N TYR A 30 9.49 11.77 -23.46
CA TYR A 30 10.05 10.54 -24.01
C TYR A 30 9.64 10.32 -25.47
N HIS A 31 8.38 10.54 -25.81
CA HIS A 31 7.90 10.36 -27.18
C HIS A 31 8.55 11.35 -28.17
N LEU A 32 8.88 12.56 -27.73
CA LEU A 32 9.52 13.57 -28.57
C LEU A 32 11.05 13.44 -28.65
N THR A 33 11.70 12.88 -27.63
CA THR A 33 13.17 12.86 -27.53
C THR A 33 13.77 11.47 -27.69
N GLY A 34 13.00 10.41 -27.44
CA GLY A 34 13.51 9.04 -27.26
C GLY A 34 14.27 8.82 -25.95
N GLU A 35 14.37 9.83 -25.08
CA GLU A 35 15.09 9.76 -23.82
C GLU A 35 14.13 9.62 -22.64
N TYR A 36 14.42 8.67 -21.74
CA TYR A 36 13.62 8.48 -20.54
C TYR A 36 13.96 9.53 -19.48
N PRO A 37 13.01 10.40 -19.10
CA PRO A 37 13.25 11.36 -18.05
C PRO A 37 13.18 10.71 -16.66
N LYS A 38 13.69 11.41 -15.65
CA LYS A 38 13.46 11.11 -14.23
C LYS A 38 12.36 12.01 -13.68
N ILE A 39 11.50 11.47 -12.83
CA ILE A 39 10.44 12.22 -12.14
C ILE A 39 10.79 12.32 -10.64
N GLU A 40 10.72 13.53 -10.08
CA GLU A 40 10.90 13.80 -8.65
C GLU A 40 9.74 14.67 -8.12
N ASP A 41 9.01 14.18 -7.12
CA ASP A 41 7.99 14.95 -6.41
C ASP A 41 8.65 15.86 -5.37
N ARG A 42 8.50 17.17 -5.54
CA ARG A 42 9.00 18.21 -4.62
C ARG A 42 7.86 18.89 -3.85
N HIS A 43 6.85 18.10 -3.48
CA HIS A 43 5.65 18.49 -2.73
C HIS A 43 4.69 19.39 -3.51
N SER A 44 5.10 20.60 -3.88
CA SER A 44 4.24 21.57 -4.59
C SER A 44 4.22 21.35 -6.11
N PHE A 45 5.24 20.66 -6.63
CA PHE A 45 5.39 20.39 -8.05
C PHE A 45 6.10 19.06 -8.28
N PHE A 46 5.96 18.51 -9.47
CA PHE A 46 6.81 17.44 -9.99
C PHE A 46 7.90 18.05 -10.85
N TYR A 47 9.13 17.64 -10.60
CA TYR A 47 10.32 18.03 -11.34
C TYR A 47 10.72 16.87 -12.25
N ILE A 48 10.77 17.13 -13.55
CA ILE A 48 11.07 16.14 -14.58
C ILE A 48 12.42 16.52 -15.18
N THR A 49 13.38 15.61 -15.18
CA THR A 49 14.76 15.89 -15.62
C THR A 49 15.20 14.90 -16.68
N LEU A 50 15.81 15.41 -17.75
CA LEU A 50 16.41 14.63 -18.82
C LEU A 50 17.90 14.42 -18.57
N PRO A 51 18.48 13.31 -19.08
CA PRO A 51 19.92 13.10 -19.03
C PRO A 51 20.66 14.12 -19.90
N ASN A 52 20.12 14.46 -21.08
CA ASN A 52 20.74 15.41 -22.01
C ASN A 52 19.93 16.69 -22.16
N GLN A 53 20.62 17.75 -22.58
CA GLN A 53 19.97 19.00 -22.98
C GLN A 53 19.36 18.86 -24.38
N ILE A 54 18.15 19.40 -24.55
CA ILE A 54 17.41 19.38 -25.81
C ILE A 54 17.10 20.79 -26.29
N ASP A 55 16.96 20.94 -27.61
CA ASP A 55 16.48 22.15 -28.27
C ASP A 55 14.98 21.99 -28.58
N LEU A 56 14.14 22.67 -27.79
CA LEU A 56 12.68 22.61 -27.95
C LEU A 56 12.23 23.03 -29.36
N GLU A 57 12.99 23.86 -30.08
CA GLU A 57 12.59 24.28 -31.42
C GLU A 57 12.73 23.19 -32.48
N LYS A 58 13.58 22.19 -32.22
CA LYS A 58 13.95 21.12 -33.17
C LYS A 58 13.27 19.77 -32.89
N LEU A 59 12.43 19.69 -31.86
CA LEU A 59 11.73 18.45 -31.55
C LEU A 59 10.74 18.06 -32.66
N PRO A 60 10.55 16.75 -32.90
CA PRO A 60 9.71 16.23 -33.98
C PRO A 60 8.21 16.28 -33.64
N TYR A 61 7.67 17.44 -33.25
CA TYR A 61 6.26 17.57 -32.81
C TYR A 61 5.21 17.03 -33.79
N HIS A 62 5.53 16.99 -35.08
CA HIS A 62 4.63 16.52 -36.12
C HIS A 62 4.26 15.03 -35.95
N ILE A 63 5.12 14.21 -35.31
CA ILE A 63 4.83 12.79 -35.08
C ILE A 63 3.58 12.60 -34.22
N LEU A 64 3.25 13.58 -33.37
CA LEU A 64 2.09 13.52 -32.47
C LEU A 64 0.74 13.62 -33.20
N LEU A 65 0.74 14.08 -34.45
CA LEU A 65 -0.44 14.07 -35.31
C LEU A 65 -0.72 12.67 -35.89
N ASP A 66 0.32 11.85 -36.02
CA ASP A 66 0.22 10.48 -36.52
C ASP A 66 0.01 9.50 -35.37
N ASP A 67 0.80 9.66 -34.30
CA ASP A 67 0.75 8.92 -33.05
C ASP A 67 0.69 9.90 -31.87
N PRO A 68 -0.51 10.21 -31.34
CA PRO A 68 -0.66 11.05 -30.15
C PRO A 68 -0.01 10.50 -28.87
N GLY A 69 0.75 9.40 -28.91
CA GLY A 69 1.48 8.87 -27.77
C GLY A 69 0.63 8.08 -26.77
N TYR A 70 -0.65 7.87 -27.10
CA TYR A 70 -1.54 6.94 -26.41
C TYR A 70 -2.50 6.28 -27.40
N GLU A 71 -2.93 5.07 -27.07
CA GLU A 71 -3.70 4.25 -27.98
C GLU A 71 -5.21 4.46 -27.81
N ALA A 72 -5.90 4.90 -28.86
CA ALA A 72 -7.37 4.95 -28.86
C ALA A 72 -7.99 3.56 -28.65
N MET A 73 -9.08 3.52 -27.86
CA MET A 73 -9.82 2.33 -27.49
C MET A 73 -11.25 2.42 -28.05
N ASP A 74 -11.38 2.32 -29.37
CA ASP A 74 -12.68 2.31 -30.05
C ASP A 74 -13.50 1.04 -29.69
N ASN A 75 -14.77 1.01 -30.10
CA ASN A 75 -15.66 -0.10 -29.78
C ASN A 75 -15.22 -1.43 -30.41
N GLN A 76 -14.69 -1.42 -31.64
CA GLN A 76 -14.29 -2.65 -32.32
C GLN A 76 -13.09 -3.28 -31.63
N LYS A 77 -12.08 -2.46 -31.31
CA LYS A 77 -10.89 -2.87 -30.58
C LYS A 77 -11.21 -3.33 -29.16
N TYR A 78 -12.09 -2.59 -28.46
CA TYR A 78 -12.54 -2.97 -27.13
C TYR A 78 -13.22 -4.33 -27.12
N GLU A 79 -14.14 -4.59 -28.04
CA GLU A 79 -14.83 -5.89 -28.14
C GLU A 79 -13.84 -7.01 -28.51
N LYS A 80 -12.88 -6.77 -29.41
CA LYS A 80 -11.81 -7.74 -29.72
C LYS A 80 -11.00 -8.13 -28.47
N ILE A 81 -10.52 -7.16 -27.70
CA ILE A 81 -9.73 -7.44 -26.48
C ILE A 81 -10.61 -8.11 -25.42
N LYS A 82 -11.89 -7.75 -25.33
CA LYS A 82 -12.86 -8.38 -24.43
C LYS A 82 -13.09 -9.85 -24.76
N GLU A 83 -13.21 -10.20 -26.03
CA GLU A 83 -13.31 -11.59 -26.48
C GLU A 83 -12.04 -12.38 -26.17
N GLN A 84 -10.86 -11.81 -26.47
CA GLN A 84 -9.57 -12.39 -26.11
C GLN A 84 -9.46 -12.64 -24.60
N ALA A 85 -9.80 -11.65 -23.78
CA ALA A 85 -9.77 -11.77 -22.32
C ALA A 85 -10.78 -12.80 -21.79
N LYS A 86 -11.94 -12.94 -22.44
CA LYS A 86 -12.92 -13.98 -22.09
C LYS A 86 -12.38 -15.38 -22.42
N ALA A 87 -11.83 -15.57 -23.61
CA ALA A 87 -11.22 -16.83 -24.04
C ALA A 87 -10.05 -17.22 -23.12
N TYR A 88 -9.16 -16.28 -22.81
CA TYR A 88 -8.06 -16.48 -21.86
C TYR A 88 -8.59 -16.93 -20.48
N ARG A 89 -9.60 -16.25 -19.93
CA ARG A 89 -10.21 -16.61 -18.63
C ARG A 89 -10.87 -17.99 -18.63
N GLU A 90 -11.42 -18.43 -19.76
CA GLU A 90 -12.01 -19.76 -19.88
C GLU A 90 -10.92 -20.83 -19.92
N LYS A 91 -9.86 -20.62 -20.70
CA LYS A 91 -8.69 -21.52 -20.75
C LYS A 91 -7.94 -21.58 -19.42
N SER A 92 -7.76 -20.45 -18.75
CA SER A 92 -7.02 -20.35 -17.48
C SER A 92 -7.71 -21.04 -16.30
N LYS A 93 -9.01 -21.35 -16.39
CA LYS A 93 -9.71 -22.14 -15.34
C LYS A 93 -9.25 -23.59 -15.27
N ASN A 94 -8.66 -24.10 -16.36
CA ASN A 94 -8.20 -25.48 -16.46
C ASN A 94 -6.67 -25.55 -16.55
N ILE A 95 -5.95 -24.55 -16.00
CA ILE A 95 -4.49 -24.42 -16.15
C ILE A 95 -3.73 -25.63 -15.59
N SER A 96 -4.28 -26.25 -14.55
CA SER A 96 -3.77 -27.48 -13.93
C SER A 96 -3.79 -28.69 -14.87
N ASN A 97 -4.68 -28.70 -15.87
CA ASN A 97 -4.80 -29.75 -16.88
C ASN A 97 -4.03 -29.46 -18.18
N LEU A 98 -3.39 -28.29 -18.29
CA LEU A 98 -2.61 -27.91 -19.48
C LEU A 98 -1.18 -28.45 -19.38
N THR A 99 -0.67 -28.93 -20.51
CA THR A 99 0.75 -29.24 -20.71
C THR A 99 1.60 -27.97 -20.63
N GLU A 100 2.91 -28.13 -20.45
CA GLU A 100 3.83 -26.98 -20.37
C GLU A 100 3.84 -26.13 -21.65
N GLU A 101 3.73 -26.76 -22.82
CA GLU A 101 3.62 -26.06 -24.11
C GLU A 101 2.32 -25.26 -24.22
N GLU A 102 1.20 -25.84 -23.77
CA GLU A 102 -0.09 -25.14 -23.72
C GLU A 102 -0.10 -23.99 -22.72
N ARG A 103 0.63 -24.11 -21.60
CA ARG A 103 0.81 -23.02 -20.62
C ARG A 103 1.60 -21.88 -21.21
N GLN A 104 2.69 -22.17 -21.92
CA GLN A 104 3.48 -21.15 -22.62
C GLN A 104 2.66 -20.45 -23.70
N HIS A 105 1.87 -21.19 -24.47
CA HIS A 105 0.96 -20.62 -25.46
C HIS A 105 -0.14 -19.78 -24.80
N LEU A 106 -0.71 -20.23 -23.68
CA LEU A 106 -1.71 -19.47 -22.94
C LEU A 106 -1.15 -18.14 -22.40
N GLU A 107 0.10 -18.13 -21.93
CA GLU A 107 0.76 -16.90 -21.45
C GLU A 107 0.98 -15.90 -22.60
N GLN A 108 1.20 -16.36 -23.84
CA GLN A 108 1.27 -15.49 -25.03
C GLN A 108 -0.09 -14.91 -25.43
N GLU A 109 -1.20 -15.62 -25.12
CA GLU A 109 -2.56 -15.15 -25.35
C GLU A 109 -3.09 -14.24 -24.23
N LYS A 110 -2.27 -13.97 -23.21
CA LYS A 110 -2.68 -13.16 -22.06
C LYS A 110 -3.08 -11.75 -22.50
N PRO A 111 -4.26 -11.27 -22.07
CA PRO A 111 -4.68 -9.91 -22.39
C PRO A 111 -3.73 -8.88 -21.75
N ARG A 112 -3.69 -7.69 -22.35
CA ARG A 112 -2.94 -6.53 -21.82
C ARG A 112 -3.18 -6.30 -20.33
N ASP A 113 -2.14 -5.95 -19.60
CA ASP A 113 -2.14 -5.88 -18.13
C ASP A 113 -3.10 -4.80 -17.56
N ASP A 114 -3.36 -3.75 -18.31
CA ASP A 114 -4.29 -2.66 -18.01
C ASP A 114 -5.70 -2.91 -18.56
N TRP A 115 -6.02 -4.11 -19.03
CA TRP A 115 -7.35 -4.45 -19.53
C TRP A 115 -8.45 -4.11 -18.51
N SER A 116 -8.25 -4.45 -17.23
CA SER A 116 -9.22 -4.15 -16.16
C SER A 116 -9.49 -2.65 -16.03
N LEU A 117 -8.49 -1.81 -16.28
CA LEU A 117 -8.63 -0.37 -16.28
C LEU A 117 -9.56 0.11 -17.40
N PHE A 118 -9.35 -0.37 -18.63
CA PHE A 118 -10.19 0.01 -19.76
C PHE A 118 -11.62 -0.51 -19.62
N GLN A 119 -11.84 -1.69 -19.02
CA GLN A 119 -13.18 -2.17 -18.67
C GLN A 119 -13.90 -1.17 -17.74
N ASN A 120 -13.22 -0.74 -16.69
CA ASN A 120 -13.80 0.17 -15.70
C ASN A 120 -13.99 1.59 -16.24
N LEU A 121 -13.09 2.07 -17.09
CA LEU A 121 -13.25 3.33 -17.83
C LEU A 121 -14.44 3.29 -18.80
N LYS A 122 -14.71 2.13 -19.43
CA LYS A 122 -15.91 1.94 -20.27
C LYS A 122 -17.18 2.00 -19.43
N ILE A 123 -17.21 1.34 -18.27
CA ILE A 123 -18.38 1.31 -17.37
C ILE A 123 -18.79 2.73 -16.94
N ILE A 124 -17.84 3.62 -16.65
CA ILE A 124 -18.12 5.01 -16.28
C ILE A 124 -18.15 5.98 -17.46
N GLN A 125 -18.19 5.46 -18.70
CA GLN A 125 -18.32 6.23 -19.95
C GLN A 125 -17.17 7.23 -20.20
N ALA A 126 -15.97 6.98 -19.66
CA ALA A 126 -14.81 7.87 -19.81
C ALA A 126 -14.08 7.73 -21.16
N LEU A 127 -14.18 6.56 -21.82
CA LEU A 127 -13.46 6.29 -23.07
C LEU A 127 -13.89 7.18 -24.24
N ASN A 128 -15.11 7.71 -24.25
CA ASN A 128 -15.59 8.56 -25.33
C ASN A 128 -14.77 9.86 -25.43
N THR A 129 -14.51 10.51 -24.29
CA THR A 129 -13.65 11.71 -24.24
C THR A 129 -12.22 11.37 -24.64
N TYR A 130 -11.69 10.26 -24.12
CA TYR A 130 -10.32 9.79 -24.38
C TYR A 130 -10.06 9.58 -25.89
N ASN A 131 -10.97 8.86 -26.56
CA ASN A 131 -10.91 8.62 -28.01
C ASN A 131 -11.14 9.89 -28.83
N LYS A 132 -12.06 10.76 -28.39
CA LYS A 132 -12.35 12.00 -29.11
C LYS A 132 -11.17 12.95 -29.12
N LEU A 133 -10.43 13.07 -28.01
CA LEU A 133 -9.22 13.90 -27.99
C LEU A 133 -8.15 13.33 -28.92
N HIS A 134 -8.02 12.01 -28.97
CA HIS A 134 -7.07 11.34 -29.87
C HIS A 134 -7.37 11.71 -31.33
N GLU A 135 -8.63 11.59 -31.75
CA GLU A 135 -9.08 11.99 -33.09
C GLU A 135 -8.85 13.49 -33.35
N ASN A 136 -9.18 14.35 -32.38
CA ASN A 136 -8.98 15.79 -32.51
C ASN A 136 -7.51 16.19 -32.66
N ILE A 137 -6.59 15.47 -32.02
CA ILE A 137 -5.15 15.68 -32.21
C ILE A 137 -4.74 15.28 -33.62
N ARG A 138 -5.17 14.11 -34.12
CA ARG A 138 -4.83 13.67 -35.48
C ARG A 138 -5.35 14.58 -36.58
N ASN A 139 -6.49 15.22 -36.34
CA ASN A 139 -7.13 16.16 -37.26
C ASN A 139 -6.78 17.63 -36.97
N ALA A 140 -5.82 17.90 -36.09
CA ALA A 140 -5.44 19.25 -35.70
C ALA A 140 -4.76 20.03 -36.84
N ASP A 141 -4.92 21.35 -36.83
CA ASP A 141 -4.12 22.25 -37.66
C ASP A 141 -2.64 22.12 -37.27
N LYS A 142 -1.82 21.57 -38.18
CA LYS A 142 -0.43 21.21 -37.91
C LYS A 142 0.40 22.37 -37.35
N GLU A 143 0.29 23.56 -37.96
CA GLU A 143 1.11 24.71 -37.56
C GLU A 143 0.69 25.23 -36.19
N LYS A 144 -0.61 25.41 -35.96
CA LYS A 144 -1.14 25.89 -34.68
C LYS A 144 -0.88 24.91 -33.55
N PHE A 145 -1.03 23.61 -33.82
CA PHE A 145 -0.77 22.54 -32.86
C PHE A 145 0.70 22.53 -32.42
N ILE A 146 1.63 22.54 -33.37
CA ILE A 146 3.08 22.57 -33.08
C ILE A 146 3.46 23.84 -32.32
N ALA A 147 2.98 25.01 -32.76
CA ALA A 147 3.26 26.28 -32.08
C ALA A 147 2.76 26.27 -30.62
N TYR A 148 1.57 25.70 -30.40
CA TYR A 148 0.99 25.59 -29.05
C TYR A 148 1.79 24.63 -28.16
N LEU A 149 2.20 23.46 -28.67
CA LEU A 149 3.03 22.52 -27.92
C LEU A 149 4.39 23.10 -27.54
N LYS A 150 5.06 23.78 -28.47
CA LYS A 150 6.31 24.51 -28.20
C LYS A 150 6.13 25.52 -27.07
N HIS A 151 5.07 26.32 -27.15
CA HIS A 151 4.74 27.29 -26.12
C HIS A 151 4.53 26.65 -24.74
N LYS A 152 3.71 25.59 -24.67
CA LYS A 152 3.44 24.87 -23.41
C LYS A 152 4.71 24.25 -22.83
N LEU A 153 5.48 23.50 -23.62
CA LEU A 153 6.72 22.88 -23.14
C LEU A 153 7.74 23.93 -22.69
N LYS A 154 7.83 25.07 -23.39
CA LYS A 154 8.67 26.19 -22.96
C LYS A 154 8.23 26.73 -21.60
N ALA A 155 6.93 26.91 -21.36
CA ALA A 155 6.41 27.35 -20.06
C ALA A 155 6.79 26.36 -18.93
N TYR A 156 6.60 25.05 -19.12
CA TYR A 156 7.02 24.04 -18.14
C TYR A 156 8.55 24.05 -17.92
N SER A 157 9.33 24.34 -18.95
CA SER A 157 10.79 24.35 -18.89
C SER A 157 11.38 25.47 -18.04
N ILE A 158 10.69 26.61 -17.97
CA ILE A 158 11.06 27.78 -17.15
C ILE A 158 10.31 27.82 -15.81
N GLY A 159 9.46 26.82 -15.54
CA GLY A 159 8.70 26.71 -14.30
C GLY A 159 7.49 27.62 -14.20
N GLU A 160 6.99 28.12 -15.32
CA GLU A 160 5.76 28.91 -15.36
C GLU A 160 4.50 28.04 -15.27
N LEU A 161 3.40 28.63 -14.78
CA LEU A 161 2.09 27.99 -14.80
C LEU A 161 1.63 27.85 -16.25
N SER A 162 0.99 26.73 -16.61
CA SER A 162 0.59 26.45 -18.00
C SER A 162 -0.37 27.49 -18.62
N GLU A 163 -0.95 28.39 -17.83
CA GLU A 163 -1.88 29.44 -18.25
C GLU A 163 -1.18 30.76 -18.67
N SER A 164 0.12 30.93 -18.40
CA SER A 164 0.86 32.12 -18.83
C SER A 164 1.25 32.03 -20.31
N GLY A 165 0.44 32.62 -21.20
CA GLY A 165 0.92 33.06 -22.52
C GLY A 165 -0.02 32.85 -23.72
N GLY A 166 -0.43 33.99 -24.29
CA GLY A 166 -0.49 34.31 -25.73
C GLY A 166 -1.34 33.50 -26.71
N ILE A 167 -1.12 32.18 -26.85
CA ILE A 167 -1.62 31.43 -28.01
C ILE A 167 -3.04 30.92 -27.75
N LYS A 168 -4.04 31.59 -28.33
CA LYS A 168 -5.43 31.13 -28.36
C LYS A 168 -5.61 29.99 -29.36
N TYR A 169 -5.28 28.77 -28.92
CA TYR A 169 -5.57 27.53 -29.64
C TYR A 169 -6.18 26.51 -28.68
N SER A 170 -7.27 25.86 -29.09
CA SER A 170 -7.98 24.90 -28.25
C SER A 170 -8.54 23.75 -29.07
N LEU A 171 -8.37 22.53 -28.58
CA LEU A 171 -9.04 21.34 -29.08
C LEU A 171 -10.26 21.04 -28.22
N SER A 172 -11.32 20.50 -28.85
CA SER A 172 -12.53 20.15 -28.11
C SER A 172 -12.26 18.97 -27.18
N VAL A 173 -12.40 19.17 -25.88
CA VAL A 173 -12.38 18.08 -24.89
C VAL A 173 -13.41 18.33 -23.80
N SER A 174 -13.93 17.26 -23.21
CA SER A 174 -14.80 17.33 -22.05
C SER A 174 -14.05 16.85 -20.82
N ALA A 175 -14.07 17.57 -19.71
CA ALA A 175 -13.51 17.05 -18.48
C ALA A 175 -14.44 15.98 -17.89
N VAL A 176 -13.93 14.76 -17.72
CA VAL A 176 -14.69 13.63 -17.13
C VAL A 176 -14.16 13.29 -15.74
N GLN A 177 -15.08 12.91 -14.85
CA GLN A 177 -14.79 12.65 -13.43
C GLN A 177 -13.75 11.53 -13.20
N ALA A 178 -13.64 10.61 -14.16
CA ALA A 178 -12.67 9.52 -14.19
C ALA A 178 -11.20 9.96 -14.28
N PHE A 179 -10.96 11.14 -14.84
CA PHE A 179 -9.63 11.74 -14.99
C PHE A 179 -9.49 13.02 -14.16
N ASN A 180 -10.62 13.58 -13.72
CA ASN A 180 -10.73 14.81 -12.95
C ASN A 180 -11.67 14.58 -11.75
N PRO A 181 -11.19 13.95 -10.68
CA PRO A 181 -12.08 13.53 -9.61
C PRO A 181 -12.64 14.74 -8.84
N SER A 182 -11.98 15.90 -8.86
CA SER A 182 -12.48 17.15 -8.29
C SER A 182 -13.69 17.76 -9.01
N ILE A 183 -14.05 17.28 -10.21
CA ILE A 183 -15.24 17.75 -10.94
C ILE A 183 -16.51 16.99 -10.50
N GLY A 184 -16.37 15.95 -9.68
CA GLY A 184 -17.47 15.17 -9.14
C GLY A 184 -18.42 15.97 -8.22
N LYS A 185 -19.73 15.68 -8.33
CA LYS A 185 -20.75 16.21 -7.42
C LYS A 185 -20.39 15.90 -5.96
N GLY A 186 -20.54 16.88 -5.06
CA GLY A 186 -20.45 16.67 -3.60
C GLY A 186 -19.05 16.60 -3.00
N VAL A 187 -17.98 16.69 -3.80
CA VAL A 187 -16.62 16.82 -3.26
C VAL A 187 -16.47 18.23 -2.68
N ASN A 188 -16.52 18.35 -1.35
CA ASN A 188 -16.47 19.58 -0.53
C ASN A 188 -17.80 20.32 -0.27
N ARG A 189 -18.95 19.64 -0.12
CA ARG A 189 -20.16 20.28 0.46
C ARG A 189 -20.83 19.41 1.51
N THR A 190 -21.17 20.00 2.65
CA THR A 190 -21.81 19.35 3.82
C THR A 190 -23.24 18.88 3.55
N LYS A 191 -23.86 19.33 2.44
CA LYS A 191 -25.18 18.87 1.98
C LYS A 191 -25.26 18.88 0.45
N PRO A 192 -25.78 17.82 -0.19
CA PRO A 192 -25.95 17.77 -1.63
C PRO A 192 -27.25 18.47 -2.04
N ASP A 193 -27.19 19.77 -2.30
CA ASP A 193 -28.32 20.48 -2.89
C ASP A 193 -28.34 20.22 -4.40
N GLY A 194 -29.44 19.65 -4.88
CA GLY A 194 -29.61 18.96 -6.18
C GLY A 194 -29.40 19.77 -7.47
N ALA A 195 -28.68 20.88 -7.46
CA ALA A 195 -28.23 21.53 -8.68
C ALA A 195 -27.01 20.78 -9.25
N ALA A 196 -27.15 20.19 -10.43
CA ALA A 196 -26.01 19.70 -11.18
C ALA A 196 -25.04 20.87 -11.41
N ILE A 197 -23.73 20.68 -11.19
CA ILE A 197 -22.76 21.38 -12.03
C ILE A 197 -22.93 20.72 -13.40
N SER A 198 -23.91 21.20 -14.17
CA SER A 198 -23.99 20.97 -15.60
C SER A 198 -22.62 21.32 -16.16
N SER A 199 -21.95 20.30 -16.71
CA SER A 199 -20.69 20.37 -17.47
C SER A 199 -19.78 21.56 -17.17
N PHE A 200 -18.62 21.31 -16.56
CA PHE A 200 -17.50 22.25 -16.65
C PHE A 200 -17.42 22.75 -18.11
N PRO A 201 -17.53 24.06 -18.39
CA PRO A 201 -17.61 24.54 -19.76
C PRO A 201 -16.42 24.02 -20.55
N LYS A 202 -16.65 23.42 -21.72
CA LYS A 202 -15.56 22.90 -22.56
C LYS A 202 -14.50 23.97 -22.86
N SER A 203 -14.91 25.24 -22.91
CA SER A 203 -14.05 26.40 -23.09
C SER A 203 -13.10 26.69 -21.92
N MET A 204 -13.37 26.15 -20.73
CA MET A 204 -12.56 26.29 -19.52
C MET A 204 -11.69 25.05 -19.23
N VAL A 205 -11.79 24.00 -20.06
CA VAL A 205 -10.96 22.80 -19.92
C VAL A 205 -9.69 23.02 -20.73
N ASP A 206 -8.52 23.01 -20.05
CA ASP A 206 -7.23 22.99 -20.75
C ASP A 206 -7.04 21.61 -21.40
N TRP A 207 -7.21 21.55 -22.73
CA TRP A 207 -7.09 20.32 -23.50
C TRP A 207 -5.71 19.69 -23.39
N PHE A 208 -4.66 20.49 -23.20
CA PHE A 208 -3.31 19.99 -23.07
C PHE A 208 -3.12 19.30 -21.72
N GLN A 209 -3.74 19.82 -20.67
CA GLN A 209 -3.76 19.16 -19.37
C GLN A 209 -4.51 17.82 -19.42
N GLU A 210 -5.65 17.75 -20.11
CA GLU A 210 -6.35 16.46 -20.34
C GLU A 210 -5.49 15.51 -21.18
N TYR A 211 -4.82 16.01 -22.21
CA TYR A 211 -3.91 15.24 -23.04
C TYR A 211 -2.79 14.61 -22.22
N LEU A 212 -2.13 15.40 -21.35
CA LEU A 212 -1.12 14.88 -20.43
C LEU A 212 -1.71 13.80 -19.52
N ARG A 213 -2.91 14.00 -18.95
CA ARG A 213 -3.53 12.96 -18.12
C ARG A 213 -3.75 11.66 -18.89
N PHE A 214 -4.15 11.74 -20.15
CA PHE A 214 -4.40 10.58 -21.00
C PHE A 214 -3.12 9.81 -21.32
N LEU A 215 -2.02 10.52 -21.57
CA LEU A 215 -0.67 9.93 -21.67
C LEU A 215 -0.25 9.22 -20.38
N GLY A 216 -0.61 9.78 -19.22
CA GLY A 216 -0.27 9.22 -17.90
C GLY A 216 -1.01 7.91 -17.57
N ILE A 217 -2.14 7.60 -18.22
CA ILE A 217 -2.98 6.44 -17.90
C ILE A 217 -2.19 5.14 -17.99
N ALA A 218 -1.52 4.90 -19.11
CA ALA A 218 -0.75 3.68 -19.34
C ALA A 218 0.44 3.55 -18.37
N SER A 219 0.94 4.66 -17.82
CA SER A 219 2.19 4.72 -17.08
C SER A 219 2.06 4.78 -15.56
N SER A 220 0.87 5.07 -15.02
CA SER A 220 0.69 5.12 -13.56
C SER A 220 -0.72 4.78 -13.06
N PHE A 221 -1.67 4.48 -13.95
CA PHE A 221 -3.07 4.28 -13.57
C PHE A 221 -3.48 2.80 -13.57
N HIS A 222 -4.34 2.44 -12.63
CA HIS A 222 -4.99 1.14 -12.56
C HIS A 222 -6.36 1.24 -11.90
N SER A 223 -7.17 0.18 -11.96
CA SER A 223 -8.45 0.16 -11.27
C SER A 223 -8.86 -1.23 -10.82
N TYR A 224 -9.64 -1.26 -9.75
CA TYR A 224 -10.24 -2.47 -9.19
C TYR A 224 -11.76 -2.35 -9.24
N LEU A 225 -12.42 -3.43 -9.66
CA LEU A 225 -13.85 -3.61 -9.47
C LEU A 225 -14.05 -4.32 -8.12
N ILE A 226 -14.75 -3.68 -7.19
CA ILE A 226 -15.02 -4.19 -5.84
C ILE A 226 -16.54 -4.35 -5.72
N ASP A 227 -17.03 -5.57 -5.87
CA ASP A 227 -18.45 -5.87 -6.07
C ASP A 227 -19.03 -5.09 -7.28
N LYS A 228 -19.75 -3.99 -7.01
CA LYS A 228 -20.27 -3.07 -8.01
C LYS A 228 -19.55 -1.73 -8.03
N ASP A 229 -18.73 -1.44 -7.03
CA ASP A 229 -17.99 -0.19 -6.90
C ASP A 229 -16.70 -0.25 -7.72
N ILE A 230 -16.19 0.90 -8.12
CA ILE A 230 -14.93 1.01 -8.87
C ILE A 230 -13.97 1.86 -8.07
N LYS A 231 -12.75 1.35 -7.90
CA LYS A 231 -11.66 2.09 -7.29
C LYS A 231 -10.58 2.35 -8.31
N PHE A 232 -10.32 3.62 -8.61
CA PHE A 232 -9.16 4.02 -9.39
C PHE A 232 -7.98 4.30 -8.49
N ILE A 233 -6.81 3.89 -8.95
CA ILE A 233 -5.54 4.04 -8.25
C ILE A 233 -4.52 4.62 -9.22
N ALA A 234 -3.89 5.74 -8.84
CA ALA A 234 -2.72 6.25 -9.52
C ALA A 234 -1.49 6.13 -8.63
N VAL A 235 -0.44 5.50 -9.15
CA VAL A 235 0.85 5.38 -8.46
C VAL A 235 1.57 6.72 -8.51
N SER A 236 1.79 7.30 -7.33
CA SER A 236 2.40 8.62 -7.20
C SER A 236 3.93 8.49 -7.16
N PRO A 237 4.67 9.05 -8.14
CA PRO A 237 6.12 9.01 -8.13
C PRO A 237 6.69 9.79 -6.95
N GLY A 238 7.79 9.31 -6.38
CA GLY A 238 8.61 10.02 -5.40
C GLY A 238 9.89 10.53 -6.05
N LYS A 239 10.84 9.65 -6.33
CA LYS A 239 12.06 9.93 -7.10
C LYS A 239 12.43 8.70 -7.91
N ILE A 240 12.00 8.65 -9.17
CA ILE A 240 12.08 7.44 -9.98
C ILE A 240 12.35 7.73 -11.46
N PRO A 241 13.18 6.92 -12.14
CA PRO A 241 13.25 6.92 -13.61
C PRO A 241 11.90 6.55 -14.24
N PHE A 242 11.50 7.28 -15.28
CA PHE A 242 10.19 7.11 -15.90
C PHE A 242 10.00 5.73 -16.53
N ASP A 243 11.04 5.19 -17.20
CA ASP A 243 11.04 3.85 -17.79
C ASP A 243 10.71 2.76 -16.76
N ILE A 244 11.33 2.85 -15.58
CA ILE A 244 11.10 1.86 -14.53
C ILE A 244 9.66 1.93 -14.01
N LEU A 245 9.14 3.16 -13.79
CA LEU A 245 7.75 3.34 -13.38
C LEU A 245 6.78 2.75 -14.41
N SER A 246 6.90 3.17 -15.67
CA SER A 246 5.91 2.90 -16.71
C SER A 246 5.97 1.48 -17.26
N THR A 247 7.17 0.93 -17.47
CA THR A 247 7.34 -0.36 -18.16
C THR A 247 7.52 -1.55 -17.20
N LYS A 248 8.07 -1.31 -16.01
CA LYS A 248 8.40 -2.40 -15.07
C LYS A 248 7.44 -2.46 -13.90
N ILE A 249 7.40 -1.41 -13.07
CA ILE A 249 6.60 -1.41 -11.84
C ILE A 249 5.12 -1.50 -12.16
N MET A 250 4.61 -0.72 -13.11
CA MET A 250 3.19 -0.79 -13.47
C MET A 250 2.81 -2.12 -14.09
N HIS A 251 3.68 -2.72 -14.91
CA HIS A 251 3.47 -4.06 -15.45
C HIS A 251 3.33 -5.10 -14.32
N ASP A 252 4.33 -5.14 -13.43
CA ASP A 252 4.34 -6.06 -12.29
C ASP A 252 3.13 -5.84 -11.39
N PHE A 253 2.77 -4.58 -11.12
CA PHE A 253 1.65 -4.24 -10.26
C PHE A 253 0.31 -4.68 -10.85
N ARG A 254 0.09 -4.43 -12.13
CA ARG A 254 -1.13 -4.81 -12.85
C ARG A 254 -1.27 -6.32 -13.03
N SER A 255 -0.13 -7.04 -13.10
CA SER A 255 -0.12 -8.49 -13.14
C SER A 255 -0.61 -9.13 -11.82
N LYS A 256 -0.57 -8.40 -10.71
CA LYS A 256 -1.07 -8.88 -9.42
C LYS A 256 -2.59 -8.68 -9.33
N ASN A 257 -3.34 -9.78 -9.27
CA ASN A 257 -4.77 -9.72 -9.02
C ASN A 257 -5.06 -9.45 -7.53
N ILE A 258 -5.44 -8.21 -7.20
CA ILE A 258 -5.76 -7.78 -5.83
C ILE A 258 -7.30 -7.67 -5.71
N GLY A 259 -7.99 -8.80 -5.70
CA GLY A 259 -9.45 -8.88 -5.55
C GLY A 259 -9.88 -8.89 -4.08
N TRP A 260 -10.00 -7.72 -3.44
CA TRP A 260 -10.40 -7.62 -2.03
C TRP A 260 -11.49 -6.57 -1.78
N THR A 261 -11.94 -6.48 -0.54
CA THR A 261 -12.87 -5.45 -0.05
C THR A 261 -12.22 -4.06 -0.03
N THR A 262 -13.03 -3.02 0.16
CA THR A 262 -12.65 -1.61 0.00
C THR A 262 -11.37 -1.21 0.74
N ILE A 263 -11.28 -1.43 2.06
CA ILE A 263 -10.10 -1.04 2.85
C ILE A 263 -8.93 -2.00 2.58
N LYS A 264 -9.20 -3.27 2.30
CA LYS A 264 -8.14 -4.23 1.98
C LYS A 264 -7.42 -3.89 0.68
N VAL A 265 -8.14 -3.57 -0.40
CA VAL A 265 -7.50 -3.20 -1.69
C VAL A 265 -6.53 -2.04 -1.50
N ASP A 266 -6.93 -1.04 -0.71
CA ASP A 266 -6.11 0.12 -0.36
C ASP A 266 -4.77 -0.30 0.26
N VAL A 267 -4.81 -1.09 1.34
CA VAL A 267 -3.62 -1.50 2.07
C VAL A 267 -2.79 -2.51 1.27
N MET A 268 -3.43 -3.48 0.64
CA MET A 268 -2.76 -4.54 -0.10
C MET A 268 -2.08 -4.00 -1.37
N ALA A 269 -2.67 -3.02 -2.06
CA ALA A 269 -2.05 -2.38 -3.22
C ALA A 269 -0.73 -1.71 -2.83
N VAL A 270 -0.72 -0.95 -1.74
CA VAL A 270 0.48 -0.26 -1.25
C VAL A 270 1.57 -1.23 -0.81
N LEU A 271 1.21 -2.28 -0.06
CA LEU A 271 2.17 -3.29 0.37
C LEU A 271 2.70 -4.10 -0.82
N THR A 272 1.88 -4.36 -1.83
CA THR A 272 2.30 -5.03 -3.07
C THR A 272 3.27 -4.16 -3.88
N LEU A 273 3.00 -2.87 -4.02
CA LEU A 273 3.94 -1.94 -4.66
C LEU A 273 5.28 -1.85 -3.92
N ALA A 274 5.24 -1.86 -2.59
CA ALA A 274 6.46 -1.88 -1.78
C ALA A 274 7.26 -3.18 -2.03
N LEU A 275 6.60 -4.33 -2.14
CA LEU A 275 7.27 -5.60 -2.49
C LEU A 275 7.88 -5.55 -3.89
N ILE A 276 7.15 -5.04 -4.88
CA ILE A 276 7.66 -4.90 -6.27
C ILE A 276 8.90 -4.01 -6.30
N LEU A 277 8.90 -2.89 -5.57
CA LEU A 277 10.06 -2.00 -5.50
C LEU A 277 11.31 -2.67 -4.93
N LEU A 278 11.16 -3.61 -4.00
CA LEU A 278 12.28 -4.34 -3.42
C LEU A 278 12.95 -5.31 -4.41
N ASP A 279 12.31 -5.60 -5.55
CA ASP A 279 12.93 -6.37 -6.62
C ASP A 279 13.87 -5.48 -7.49
N TYR A 280 13.81 -4.16 -7.35
CA TYR A 280 14.64 -3.17 -8.05
C TYR A 280 15.65 -2.50 -7.11
N LEU A 281 16.55 -3.30 -6.53
CA LEU A 281 17.48 -2.89 -5.46
C LEU A 281 18.34 -1.66 -5.81
N ASP A 282 18.80 -1.52 -7.04
CA ASP A 282 19.63 -0.39 -7.48
C ASP A 282 18.94 0.97 -7.31
N ILE A 283 17.60 0.98 -7.32
CA ILE A 283 16.80 2.19 -7.20
C ILE A 283 16.48 2.49 -5.74
N VAL A 284 16.14 1.47 -4.96
CA VAL A 284 15.78 1.63 -3.54
C VAL A 284 16.99 1.76 -2.62
N LYS A 285 18.18 1.39 -3.06
CA LYS A 285 19.40 1.45 -2.26
C LYS A 285 19.63 2.84 -1.68
N ASN A 286 19.97 2.90 -0.40
CA ASN A 286 20.17 4.09 0.43
C ASN A 286 18.91 4.97 0.60
N HIS A 287 17.73 4.47 0.26
CA HIS A 287 16.48 5.19 0.36
C HIS A 287 15.42 4.37 1.11
N LYS A 288 14.41 5.05 1.65
CA LYS A 288 13.16 4.41 2.04
C LYS A 288 12.34 4.16 0.78
N VAL A 289 11.57 3.07 0.74
CA VAL A 289 10.73 2.75 -0.42
C VAL A 289 9.73 3.87 -0.74
N ASN A 290 9.25 4.58 0.30
CA ASN A 290 8.32 5.69 0.16
C ASN A 290 8.94 7.00 -0.37
N GLN A 291 10.26 7.04 -0.57
CA GLN A 291 10.96 8.14 -1.25
C GLN A 291 11.10 7.88 -2.76
N ILE A 292 11.07 6.61 -3.18
CA ILE A 292 11.11 6.23 -4.59
C ILE A 292 9.71 6.33 -5.20
N LEU A 293 8.72 5.72 -4.56
CA LEU A 293 7.31 5.95 -4.85
C LEU A 293 6.62 6.45 -3.59
N ASN A 294 5.98 7.61 -3.67
CA ASN A 294 5.34 8.20 -2.50
C ASN A 294 4.21 7.31 -1.99
N GLY A 295 3.39 6.76 -2.89
CA GLY A 295 2.15 6.11 -2.49
C GLY A 295 1.20 5.92 -3.65
N ILE A 296 -0.07 5.78 -3.31
CA ILE A 296 -1.15 5.74 -4.26
C ILE A 296 -2.20 6.81 -3.97
N GLN A 297 -2.63 7.48 -5.02
CA GLN A 297 -3.81 8.34 -5.01
C GLN A 297 -5.01 7.48 -5.41
N ILE A 298 -6.08 7.54 -4.61
CA ILE A 298 -7.24 6.66 -4.74
C ILE A 298 -8.49 7.49 -4.94
N ALA A 299 -9.34 7.04 -5.86
CA ALA A 299 -10.70 7.54 -6.01
C ALA A 299 -11.70 6.39 -6.01
N ASN A 300 -12.64 6.44 -5.07
CA ASN A 300 -13.67 5.43 -4.91
C ASN A 300 -14.99 5.89 -5.50
N PHE A 301 -15.47 5.19 -6.52
CA PHE A 301 -16.72 5.41 -7.21
C PHE A 301 -17.74 4.36 -6.76
N LYS A 302 -18.79 4.82 -6.09
CA LYS A 302 -19.87 3.96 -5.62
C LYS A 302 -20.93 3.79 -6.67
N ASP A 303 -21.47 2.58 -6.77
CA ASP A 303 -22.60 2.26 -7.62
C ASP A 303 -23.88 2.92 -7.11
N MET A 304 -24.49 3.76 -7.94
CA MET A 304 -25.78 4.42 -7.67
C MET A 304 -26.86 3.96 -8.66
N GLY A 305 -26.73 2.72 -9.16
CA GLY A 305 -27.61 2.15 -10.18
C GLY A 305 -27.12 2.48 -11.59
N GLN A 306 -27.72 3.49 -12.24
CA GLN A 306 -27.38 3.83 -13.63
C GLN A 306 -26.04 4.56 -13.78
N VAL A 307 -25.52 5.16 -12.71
CA VAL A 307 -24.29 5.97 -12.72
C VAL A 307 -23.43 5.58 -11.52
N LYS A 308 -22.11 5.67 -11.68
CA LYS A 308 -21.17 5.57 -10.55
C LYS A 308 -20.72 6.95 -10.12
N ALA A 309 -20.89 7.27 -8.84
CA ALA A 309 -20.56 8.57 -8.28
C ALA A 309 -19.30 8.48 -7.43
N LEU A 310 -18.37 9.42 -7.60
CA LEU A 310 -17.21 9.54 -6.70
C LEU A 310 -17.69 9.84 -5.27
N MET A 311 -17.36 8.95 -4.35
CA MET A 311 -17.68 9.09 -2.92
C MET A 311 -16.51 9.59 -2.10
N ASN A 312 -15.28 9.21 -2.48
CA ASN A 312 -14.10 9.52 -1.69
C ASN A 312 -12.85 9.65 -2.56
N GLN A 313 -11.94 10.52 -2.13
CA GLN A 313 -10.56 10.60 -2.61
C GLN A 313 -9.62 10.47 -1.41
N SER A 314 -8.53 9.73 -1.57
CA SER A 314 -7.55 9.61 -0.49
C SER A 314 -6.17 9.28 -1.01
N PHE A 315 -5.15 9.62 -0.23
CA PHE A 315 -3.78 9.20 -0.46
C PHE A 315 -3.35 8.17 0.58
N ILE A 316 -2.65 7.12 0.14
CA ILE A 316 -2.04 6.13 1.03
C ILE A 316 -0.59 5.99 0.64
N ARG A 317 0.29 6.24 1.61
CA ARG A 317 1.74 6.23 1.42
C ARG A 317 2.29 4.80 1.44
N LEU A 318 3.35 4.56 0.67
CA LEU A 318 4.17 3.35 0.86
C LEU A 318 4.80 3.34 2.26
N PRO A 319 5.08 2.15 2.85
CA PRO A 319 5.66 2.05 4.17
C PRO A 319 7.05 2.68 4.21
N GLY A 320 7.21 3.78 4.95
CA GLY A 320 8.48 4.48 5.15
C GLY A 320 9.31 3.96 6.30
N TRP A 321 9.16 2.67 6.66
CA TRP A 321 9.61 2.16 7.95
C TRP A 321 11.11 2.36 8.17
N PHE A 322 11.95 1.89 7.25
CA PHE A 322 13.41 2.06 7.34
C PHE A 322 14.06 2.12 5.95
N PRO A 323 15.25 2.74 5.83
CA PRO A 323 15.99 2.79 4.57
C PRO A 323 16.60 1.43 4.21
N ILE A 324 16.74 1.15 2.91
CA ILE A 324 17.34 -0.08 2.40
C ILE A 324 18.82 0.17 2.11
N ASN A 325 19.71 -0.18 3.03
CA ASN A 325 21.17 0.05 2.86
C ASN A 325 21.91 -1.21 2.39
N SER A 326 21.30 -2.38 2.56
CA SER A 326 21.85 -3.68 2.16
C SER A 326 20.77 -4.60 1.58
N ASN A 327 21.20 -5.74 1.00
CA ASN A 327 20.26 -6.79 0.58
C ASN A 327 19.51 -7.38 1.78
N ASP A 328 20.18 -7.51 2.93
CA ASP A 328 19.55 -7.98 4.17
C ASP A 328 18.43 -7.03 4.64
N ASP A 329 18.59 -5.72 4.46
CA ASP A 329 17.52 -4.75 4.75
C ASP A 329 16.31 -4.97 3.83
N ALA A 330 16.55 -5.26 2.54
CA ALA A 330 15.48 -5.53 1.59
C ALA A 330 14.74 -6.83 1.92
N ASP A 331 15.47 -7.88 2.28
CA ASP A 331 14.88 -9.16 2.70
C ASP A 331 14.10 -9.05 4.00
N ASP A 332 14.60 -8.29 4.97
CA ASP A 332 13.87 -7.97 6.19
C ASP A 332 12.56 -7.25 5.88
N MET A 333 12.61 -6.20 5.06
CA MET A 333 11.42 -5.46 4.66
C MET A 333 10.40 -6.39 3.96
N ARG A 334 10.88 -7.25 3.05
CA ARG A 334 10.06 -8.22 2.32
C ARG A 334 9.37 -9.20 3.28
N LEU A 335 10.10 -9.75 4.25
CA LEU A 335 9.57 -10.69 5.23
C LEU A 335 8.56 -10.05 6.18
N ILE A 336 8.82 -8.81 6.62
CA ILE A 336 7.90 -8.03 7.48
C ILE A 336 6.60 -7.73 6.71
N ILE A 337 6.70 -7.21 5.49
CA ILE A 337 5.53 -6.87 4.67
C ILE A 337 4.66 -8.11 4.41
N LYS A 338 5.25 -9.25 4.03
CA LYS A 338 4.50 -10.49 3.79
C LYS A 338 3.71 -10.95 5.02
N GLU A 339 4.33 -10.91 6.20
CA GLU A 339 3.66 -11.31 7.44
C GLU A 339 2.50 -10.37 7.82
N HIS A 340 2.69 -9.06 7.61
CA HIS A 340 1.62 -8.08 7.77
C HIS A 340 0.47 -8.36 6.77
N MET A 341 0.79 -8.63 5.51
CA MET A 341 -0.21 -8.98 4.49
C MET A 341 -1.01 -10.23 4.88
N ASP A 342 -0.38 -11.25 5.44
CA ASP A 342 -1.08 -12.46 5.89
C ASP A 342 -2.05 -12.16 7.04
N CYS A 343 -1.64 -11.35 8.01
CA CYS A 343 -2.52 -10.89 9.08
C CYS A 343 -3.71 -10.06 8.55
N LEU A 344 -3.47 -9.16 7.59
CA LEU A 344 -4.50 -8.30 6.99
C LEU A 344 -5.48 -9.10 6.13
N ARG A 345 -5.00 -10.10 5.37
CA ARG A 345 -5.84 -11.02 4.59
C ARG A 345 -6.85 -11.76 5.45
N TYR A 346 -6.43 -12.16 6.65
CA TYR A 346 -7.26 -12.92 7.59
C TYR A 346 -8.45 -12.12 8.14
N LEU A 347 -8.37 -10.80 8.20
CA LEU A 347 -9.44 -9.94 8.74
C LEU A 347 -10.64 -9.85 7.79
N ASP A 348 -11.85 -9.73 8.28
CA ASP A 348 -13.10 -9.66 7.52
C ASP A 348 -13.75 -8.29 7.69
N GLU A 349 -13.73 -7.48 6.64
CA GLU A 349 -14.23 -6.09 6.65
C GLU A 349 -15.75 -6.02 6.91
N LYS A 350 -16.49 -7.13 6.80
CA LYS A 350 -17.92 -7.19 7.18
C LYS A 350 -18.13 -7.16 8.70
N LYS A 351 -17.10 -7.48 9.49
CA LYS A 351 -17.15 -7.45 10.96
C LYS A 351 -16.56 -6.13 11.45
N SER A 352 -17.38 -5.35 12.17
CA SER A 352 -17.01 -3.99 12.62
C SER A 352 -15.65 -3.91 13.34
N GLU A 353 -15.35 -4.85 14.25
CA GLU A 353 -14.07 -4.89 14.97
C GLU A 353 -12.86 -5.14 14.03
N GLU A 354 -13.02 -6.05 13.06
CA GLU A 354 -11.95 -6.40 12.11
C GLU A 354 -11.77 -5.28 11.06
N ALA A 355 -12.86 -4.61 10.65
CA ALA A 355 -12.83 -3.41 9.83
C ALA A 355 -12.12 -2.23 10.52
N GLN A 356 -12.32 -2.05 11.83
CA GLN A 356 -11.60 -1.04 12.62
C GLN A 356 -10.09 -1.30 12.67
N LEU A 357 -9.66 -2.56 12.76
CA LEU A 357 -8.24 -2.92 12.68
C LEU A 357 -7.66 -2.61 11.30
N LEU A 358 -8.38 -2.95 10.22
CA LEU A 358 -7.97 -2.62 8.86
C LEU A 358 -7.85 -1.09 8.66
N GLN A 359 -8.83 -0.32 9.16
CA GLN A 359 -8.81 1.14 9.09
C GLN A 359 -7.63 1.72 9.87
N LEU A 360 -7.36 1.21 11.08
CA LEU A 360 -6.23 1.66 11.90
C LEU A 360 -4.89 1.42 11.18
N TYR A 361 -4.74 0.28 10.52
CA TYR A 361 -3.54 0.00 9.72
C TYR A 361 -3.42 0.94 8.52
N ARG A 362 -4.53 1.14 7.80
CA ARG A 362 -4.62 2.08 6.67
C ARG A 362 -4.22 3.49 7.08
N ASP A 363 -4.73 3.98 8.21
CA ASP A 363 -4.41 5.30 8.75
C ASP A 363 -2.95 5.42 9.19
N GLY A 364 -2.36 4.32 9.67
CA GLY A 364 -0.92 4.23 9.95
C GLY A 364 -0.07 4.37 8.69
N LEU A 365 -0.44 3.71 7.60
CA LEU A 365 0.23 3.87 6.31
C LEU A 365 0.06 5.29 5.75
N SER A 366 -1.17 5.80 5.69
CA SER A 366 -1.44 7.15 5.16
C SER A 366 -0.65 8.25 5.87
N GLY A 367 -0.44 8.11 7.18
CA GLY A 367 0.28 9.09 8.00
C GLY A 367 1.79 8.84 8.18
N ASP A 368 2.35 7.75 7.65
CA ASP A 368 3.69 7.24 8.02
C ASP A 368 3.86 7.11 9.55
N ASP A 369 2.79 6.69 10.23
CA ASP A 369 2.67 6.67 11.69
C ASP A 369 2.85 5.25 12.23
N LEU A 370 4.08 4.93 12.63
CA LEU A 370 4.41 3.64 13.24
C LEU A 370 3.64 3.40 14.55
N GLY A 371 3.25 4.44 15.29
CA GLY A 371 2.44 4.32 16.50
C GLY A 371 1.07 3.69 16.20
N LYS A 372 0.40 4.11 15.12
CA LYS A 372 -0.84 3.46 14.66
C LYS A 372 -0.62 2.03 14.20
N ILE A 373 0.49 1.74 13.54
CA ILE A 373 0.85 0.36 13.16
C ILE A 373 1.08 -0.51 14.42
N ILE A 374 1.75 0.01 15.44
CA ILE A 374 1.92 -0.68 16.74
C ILE A 374 0.57 -0.91 17.43
N LYS A 375 -0.34 0.08 17.41
CA LYS A 375 -1.71 -0.07 17.92
C LYS A 375 -2.48 -1.15 17.15
N PHE A 376 -2.30 -1.24 15.84
CA PHE A 376 -2.84 -2.34 15.04
C PHE A 376 -2.27 -3.68 15.50
N LEU A 377 -0.95 -3.81 15.66
CA LEU A 377 -0.30 -5.06 16.09
C LEU A 377 -0.82 -5.52 17.45
N ALA A 378 -0.96 -4.60 18.41
CA ALA A 378 -1.55 -4.87 19.72
C ALA A 378 -3.03 -5.30 19.61
N GLY A 379 -3.82 -4.57 18.81
CA GLY A 379 -5.23 -4.89 18.57
C GLY A 379 -5.43 -6.24 17.86
N TYR A 380 -4.59 -6.54 16.88
CA TYR A 380 -4.56 -7.84 16.20
C TYR A 380 -4.15 -8.95 17.17
N GLY A 381 -3.23 -8.71 18.09
CA GLY A 381 -2.86 -9.65 19.16
C GLY A 381 -4.06 -10.03 20.05
N ILE A 382 -4.87 -9.05 20.45
CA ILE A 382 -6.13 -9.26 21.19
C ILE A 382 -7.11 -10.07 20.34
N HIS A 383 -7.29 -9.67 19.08
CA HIS A 383 -8.17 -10.35 18.14
C HIS A 383 -7.77 -11.83 17.95
N ARG A 384 -6.48 -12.09 17.75
CA ARG A 384 -5.90 -13.42 17.61
C ARG A 384 -6.15 -14.29 18.83
N MET A 385 -5.96 -13.75 20.04
CA MET A 385 -6.26 -14.47 21.28
C MET A 385 -7.73 -14.89 21.35
N ARG A 386 -8.65 -14.01 20.95
CA ARG A 386 -10.09 -14.33 20.89
C ARG A 386 -10.39 -15.43 19.87
N LYS A 387 -9.82 -15.35 18.66
CA LYS A 387 -10.00 -16.38 17.62
C LYS A 387 -9.51 -17.75 18.05
N LEU A 388 -8.33 -17.81 18.68
CA LEU A 388 -7.76 -19.04 19.24
C LEU A 388 -8.62 -19.64 20.37
N ASN A 389 -9.42 -18.82 21.06
CA ASN A 389 -10.37 -19.31 22.06
C ASN A 389 -11.67 -19.85 21.44
N THR A 390 -12.16 -19.21 20.38
CA THR A 390 -13.41 -19.58 19.73
C THR A 390 -13.29 -20.77 18.77
N ASP A 391 -12.13 -21.01 18.18
CA ASP A 391 -11.92 -22.15 17.27
C ASP A 391 -11.73 -23.46 18.04
N LYS A 392 -12.86 -24.03 18.51
CA LYS A 392 -12.91 -25.29 19.28
C LYS A 392 -12.42 -26.50 18.47
N ASN A 393 -12.56 -26.46 17.14
CA ASN A 393 -12.25 -27.58 16.23
C ASN A 393 -10.91 -27.41 15.50
N ARG A 394 -10.26 -26.24 15.64
CA ARG A 394 -8.85 -25.97 15.24
C ARG A 394 -8.54 -26.25 13.78
N LYS A 395 -9.53 -26.02 12.91
CA LYS A 395 -9.34 -26.19 11.48
C LYS A 395 -8.67 -24.99 10.83
N ASN A 396 -8.68 -23.82 11.49
CA ASN A 396 -8.26 -22.58 10.85
C ASN A 396 -6.92 -22.09 11.40
N TYR A 397 -5.92 -22.03 10.53
CA TYR A 397 -4.67 -21.32 10.80
C TYR A 397 -4.97 -19.83 11.05
N VAL A 398 -4.50 -19.31 12.19
CA VAL A 398 -4.57 -17.88 12.51
C VAL A 398 -3.16 -17.30 12.36
N PRO A 399 -2.91 -16.46 11.34
CA PRO A 399 -1.61 -15.83 11.13
C PRO A 399 -1.13 -15.09 12.39
N ALA A 400 0.18 -15.04 12.56
CA ALA A 400 0.79 -14.39 13.71
C ALA A 400 2.00 -13.59 13.26
N ILE A 401 2.15 -12.41 13.85
CA ILE A 401 3.40 -11.67 13.76
C ILE A 401 4.47 -12.43 14.56
N THR A 402 5.67 -12.55 14.02
CA THR A 402 6.81 -13.16 14.68
C THR A 402 7.59 -12.13 15.48
N GLU A 403 8.07 -12.52 16.65
CA GLU A 403 8.80 -11.61 17.55
C GLU A 403 10.05 -11.04 16.86
N ASP A 404 10.76 -11.87 16.09
CA ASP A 404 11.96 -11.45 15.36
C ASP A 404 11.67 -10.35 14.32
N LYS A 405 10.63 -10.51 13.50
CA LYS A 405 10.27 -9.51 12.48
C LYS A 405 9.73 -8.23 13.10
N LEU A 406 8.93 -8.34 14.17
CA LEU A 406 8.50 -7.18 14.95
C LEU A 406 9.70 -6.43 15.54
N ARG A 407 10.68 -7.16 16.08
CA ARG A 407 11.92 -6.60 16.61
C ARG A 407 12.71 -5.89 15.53
N ARG A 408 12.93 -6.52 14.37
CA ARG A 408 13.63 -5.90 13.24
C ARG A 408 12.94 -4.62 12.77
N LEU A 409 11.60 -4.66 12.59
CA LEU A 409 10.80 -3.49 12.22
C LEU A 409 11.04 -2.34 13.20
N VAL A 410 10.85 -2.58 14.49
CA VAL A 410 10.93 -1.52 15.51
C VAL A 410 12.36 -1.00 15.66
N MET A 411 13.37 -1.87 15.66
CA MET A 411 14.78 -1.48 15.76
C MET A 411 15.24 -0.61 14.59
N LYS A 412 14.83 -0.94 13.36
CA LYS A 412 15.25 -0.21 12.16
C LYS A 412 14.45 1.07 11.92
N SER A 413 13.22 1.17 12.46
CA SER A 413 12.34 2.29 12.16
C SER A 413 12.50 3.49 13.09
N TYR A 414 12.59 3.26 14.41
CA TYR A 414 12.58 4.36 15.38
C TYR A 414 13.58 4.09 16.54
N PRO A 415 14.63 4.93 16.70
CA PRO A 415 15.64 4.76 17.75
C PRO A 415 15.06 4.70 19.17
N ALA A 416 14.06 5.55 19.48
CA ALA A 416 13.42 5.58 20.79
C ALA A 416 12.75 4.23 21.16
N TYR A 417 12.11 3.57 20.18
CA TYR A 417 11.49 2.28 20.41
C TYR A 417 12.51 1.15 20.47
N SER A 418 13.67 1.30 19.81
CA SER A 418 14.76 0.34 19.92
C SER A 418 15.28 0.21 21.35
N GLU A 419 15.29 1.27 22.15
CA GLU A 419 15.72 1.18 23.56
C GLU A 419 14.73 0.37 24.39
N ILE A 420 13.43 0.58 24.18
CA ILE A 420 12.35 -0.13 24.88
C ILE A 420 12.48 -1.64 24.67
N ILE A 421 12.65 -2.07 23.41
CA ILE A 421 12.67 -3.50 23.08
C ILE A 421 14.01 -4.19 23.35
N ARG A 422 15.08 -3.43 23.61
CA ARG A 422 16.38 -3.98 24.05
C ARG A 422 16.46 -4.16 25.56
N ASN A 423 15.58 -3.52 26.33
CA ASN A 423 15.54 -3.63 27.77
C ASN A 423 15.14 -5.05 28.21
N THR A 424 15.98 -5.69 29.01
CA THR A 424 15.77 -7.06 29.51
C THR A 424 14.50 -7.19 30.33
N GLY A 425 14.22 -6.22 31.21
CA GLY A 425 13.00 -6.17 31.99
C GLY A 425 11.74 -6.17 31.13
N PHE A 426 11.70 -5.32 30.10
CA PHE A 426 10.61 -5.29 29.12
C PHE A 426 10.41 -6.65 28.44
N GLN A 427 11.50 -7.28 27.96
CA GLN A 427 11.43 -8.58 27.29
C GLN A 427 10.91 -9.69 28.21
N ASN A 428 11.40 -9.75 29.45
CA ASN A 428 11.00 -10.76 30.43
C ASN A 428 9.55 -10.57 30.88
N ILE A 429 9.11 -9.33 31.06
CA ILE A 429 7.70 -9.03 31.33
C ILE A 429 6.82 -9.39 30.13
N ALA A 430 7.21 -9.04 28.89
CA ALA A 430 6.49 -9.44 27.68
C ALA A 430 6.35 -10.96 27.56
N LYS A 431 7.43 -11.70 27.90
CA LYS A 431 7.44 -13.16 27.95
C LYS A 431 6.51 -13.71 29.02
N ALA A 432 6.46 -13.11 30.21
CA ALA A 432 5.53 -13.49 31.27
C ALA A 432 4.07 -13.28 30.84
N VAL A 433 3.76 -12.12 30.23
CA VAL A 433 2.43 -11.83 29.66
C VAL A 433 2.07 -12.85 28.58
N ARG A 434 2.99 -13.19 27.67
CA ARG A 434 2.78 -14.23 26.64
C ARG A 434 2.49 -15.59 27.26
N ASN A 435 3.28 -15.97 28.27
CA ASN A 435 3.11 -17.22 29.00
C ASN A 435 1.73 -17.27 29.65
N ALA A 436 1.26 -16.20 30.30
CA ALA A 436 -0.06 -16.16 30.92
C ALA A 436 -1.25 -16.09 29.93
N THR A 437 -1.00 -15.88 28.63
CA THR A 437 -2.03 -15.64 27.61
C THR A 437 -1.94 -16.62 26.44
N ILE A 438 -1.27 -16.24 25.35
CA ILE A 438 -1.20 -16.99 24.09
C ILE A 438 -0.62 -18.38 24.30
N ASN A 439 0.48 -18.51 25.06
CA ASN A 439 1.14 -19.79 25.23
C ASN A 439 0.27 -20.78 26.00
N GLU A 440 -0.38 -20.36 27.09
CA GLU A 440 -1.32 -21.24 27.80
C GLU A 440 -2.57 -21.54 26.98
N GLN A 441 -3.04 -20.62 26.12
CA GLN A 441 -4.13 -20.92 25.18
C GLN A 441 -3.72 -21.99 24.15
N ILE A 442 -2.49 -21.92 23.64
CA ILE A 442 -1.93 -22.95 22.75
C ILE A 442 -1.67 -24.26 23.53
N ALA A 443 -1.22 -24.19 24.79
CA ALA A 443 -1.03 -25.37 25.62
C ALA A 443 -2.36 -26.06 25.92
N LYS A 444 -3.41 -25.30 26.24
CA LYS A 444 -4.78 -25.79 26.41
C LYS A 444 -5.29 -26.45 25.14
N SER A 445 -4.98 -25.88 23.97
CA SER A 445 -5.30 -26.55 22.73
C SER A 445 -4.58 -27.90 22.67
N LYS A 446 -3.29 -27.98 22.98
CA LYS A 446 -2.57 -29.27 23.01
C LYS A 446 -2.93 -30.20 24.19
N GLY A 447 -3.88 -29.84 25.07
CA GLY A 447 -4.23 -30.62 26.27
C GLY A 447 -3.15 -30.60 27.36
N ARG A 448 -2.27 -29.60 27.34
CA ARG A 448 -1.07 -29.48 28.21
C ARG A 448 -1.10 -28.22 29.08
N ASN A 449 -2.25 -27.59 29.28
CA ASN A 449 -2.33 -26.38 30.10
C ASN A 449 -2.09 -26.70 31.57
N ASN A 450 -1.18 -25.95 32.18
CA ASN A 450 -0.82 -26.12 33.59
C ASN A 450 -1.28 -24.94 34.45
N TYR A 451 -1.61 -23.82 33.82
CA TYR A 451 -1.90 -22.55 34.47
C TYR A 451 -3.25 -21.97 34.01
N LYS A 452 -3.74 -20.96 34.75
CA LYS A 452 -4.91 -20.17 34.35
C LYS A 452 -4.56 -19.30 33.14
N ILE A 453 -5.49 -19.23 32.19
CA ILE A 453 -5.36 -18.34 31.02
C ILE A 453 -5.97 -16.99 31.37
N HIS A 454 -5.19 -15.93 31.23
CA HIS A 454 -5.62 -14.55 31.52
C HIS A 454 -6.20 -13.89 30.26
N TYR A 455 -7.42 -14.29 29.85
CA TYR A 455 -8.06 -13.81 28.61
C TYR A 455 -8.21 -12.28 28.50
N GLU A 456 -8.36 -11.59 29.63
CA GLU A 456 -8.61 -10.14 29.66
C GLU A 456 -7.35 -9.30 29.79
N LEU A 457 -6.17 -9.90 30.02
CA LEU A 457 -4.96 -9.17 30.38
C LEU A 457 -4.57 -8.12 29.32
N PHE A 458 -4.60 -8.48 28.04
CA PHE A 458 -4.31 -7.53 26.96
C PHE A 458 -5.31 -6.37 26.93
N GLN A 459 -6.60 -6.65 27.17
CA GLN A 459 -7.64 -5.63 27.18
C GLN A 459 -7.48 -4.69 28.37
N GLN A 460 -7.15 -5.22 29.54
CA GLN A 460 -6.88 -4.45 30.75
C GLN A 460 -5.64 -3.57 30.59
N ILE A 461 -4.56 -4.09 30.00
CA ILE A 461 -3.36 -3.28 29.67
C ILE A 461 -3.74 -2.15 28.70
N LYS A 462 -4.46 -2.48 27.63
CA LYS A 462 -4.88 -1.49 26.60
C LYS A 462 -5.76 -0.38 27.17
N GLN A 463 -6.73 -0.70 28.04
CA GLN A 463 -7.64 0.28 28.64
C GLN A 463 -6.93 1.25 29.58
N ASN A 464 -5.84 0.83 30.22
CA ASN A 464 -5.07 1.68 31.14
C ASN A 464 -3.87 2.36 30.47
N ALA A 465 -3.57 2.05 29.21
CA ALA A 465 -2.36 2.45 28.49
C ALA A 465 -2.11 3.97 28.47
N THR A 466 -3.16 4.79 28.36
CA THR A 466 -3.05 6.26 28.31
C THR A 466 -2.82 6.91 29.67
N PHE A 467 -2.96 6.17 30.78
CA PHE A 467 -2.79 6.66 32.14
C PHE A 467 -1.58 5.99 32.78
N PRO A 468 -0.40 6.65 32.80
CA PRO A 468 0.87 6.02 33.18
C PRO A 468 0.83 5.24 34.50
N ASP A 469 0.29 5.87 35.56
CA ASP A 469 0.19 5.24 36.89
C ASP A 469 -0.76 4.03 36.92
N LYS A 470 -1.89 4.12 36.20
CA LYS A 470 -2.83 3.00 36.11
C LYS A 470 -2.23 1.84 35.31
N PHE A 471 -1.54 2.13 34.22
CA PHE A 471 -0.85 1.12 33.43
C PHE A 471 0.23 0.41 34.25
N LEU A 472 1.13 1.16 34.89
CA LEU A 472 2.20 0.59 35.69
C LEU A 472 1.64 -0.22 36.87
N GLY A 473 0.67 0.34 37.60
CA GLY A 473 0.02 -0.36 38.71
C GLY A 473 -0.63 -1.67 38.26
N LYS A 474 -1.33 -1.68 37.12
CA LYS A 474 -1.96 -2.89 36.60
C LYS A 474 -0.94 -3.94 36.15
N LEU A 475 0.19 -3.52 35.61
CA LEU A 475 1.27 -4.41 35.20
C LEU A 475 1.96 -5.06 36.42
N LEU A 476 2.23 -4.29 37.47
CA LEU A 476 2.82 -4.79 38.72
C LEU A 476 1.89 -5.78 39.45
N GLU A 477 0.59 -5.49 39.48
CA GLU A 477 -0.43 -6.41 39.99
C GLU A 477 -0.38 -7.77 39.25
N PHE A 478 -0.35 -7.72 37.91
CA PHE A 478 -0.22 -8.92 37.09
C PHE A 478 1.08 -9.70 37.40
N ILE A 479 2.22 -9.02 37.49
CA ILE A 479 3.52 -9.66 37.76
C ILE A 479 3.48 -10.39 39.11
N ASN A 480 2.91 -9.77 40.14
CA ASN A 480 2.75 -10.37 41.46
C ASN A 480 1.86 -11.62 41.40
N GLU A 481 0.70 -11.55 40.73
CA GLU A 481 -0.18 -12.71 40.54
C GLU A 481 0.50 -13.84 39.76
N TYR A 482 1.21 -13.50 38.67
CA TYR A 482 1.93 -14.44 37.83
C TYR A 482 3.03 -15.18 38.62
N ASN A 483 3.84 -14.45 39.38
CA ASN A 483 4.90 -15.03 40.22
C ASN A 483 4.31 -15.91 41.33
N LYS A 484 3.24 -15.46 41.99
CA LYS A 484 2.55 -16.21 43.05
C LYS A 484 1.94 -17.53 42.54
N GLU A 485 1.28 -17.52 41.39
CA GLU A 485 0.74 -18.74 40.78
C GLU A 485 1.86 -19.70 40.36
N THR A 486 2.97 -19.17 39.84
CA THR A 486 4.14 -19.98 39.46
C THR A 486 4.78 -20.65 40.67
N ALA A 487 5.05 -19.89 41.74
CA ALA A 487 5.64 -20.39 42.98
C ALA A 487 4.77 -21.50 43.61
N ARG A 488 3.45 -21.28 43.71
CA ARG A 488 2.50 -22.30 44.20
C ARG A 488 2.55 -23.59 43.38
N LYS A 489 2.70 -23.50 42.06
CA LYS A 489 2.79 -24.69 41.19
C LYS A 489 4.12 -25.41 41.35
N ILE A 490 5.20 -24.69 41.58
CA ILE A 490 6.51 -25.28 41.91
C ILE A 490 6.39 -26.06 43.22
N GLU A 491 5.84 -25.45 44.28
CA GLU A 491 5.60 -26.11 45.58
C GLU A 491 4.69 -27.35 45.47
N GLN A 492 3.66 -27.31 44.63
CA GLN A 492 2.72 -28.43 44.45
C GLN A 492 3.27 -29.61 43.64
N LYS A 493 4.19 -29.36 42.69
CA LYS A 493 4.65 -30.35 41.69
C LYS A 493 6.12 -30.77 41.84
N ASP A 494 6.76 -30.44 42.95
CA ASP A 494 8.17 -30.77 43.26
C ASP A 494 8.49 -32.29 43.33
N LYS A 495 7.55 -33.16 42.93
CA LYS A 495 7.69 -34.62 42.85
C LYS A 495 7.84 -35.17 41.41
N ASP A 496 7.51 -34.40 40.37
CA ASP A 496 7.65 -34.81 38.96
C ASP A 496 8.87 -34.15 38.31
N LYS A 497 10.02 -34.84 38.28
CA LYS A 497 11.33 -34.34 37.82
C LYS A 497 11.38 -33.82 36.38
N ASN A 498 10.34 -34.05 35.57
CA ASN A 498 10.26 -33.63 34.16
C ASN A 498 9.28 -32.47 33.88
N THR A 499 8.75 -31.81 34.91
CA THR A 499 7.84 -30.66 34.71
C THR A 499 8.65 -29.38 34.45
N ILE A 500 8.57 -28.84 33.23
CA ILE A 500 9.14 -27.53 32.91
C ILE A 500 8.17 -26.44 33.39
N PHE A 501 8.59 -25.65 34.38
CA PHE A 501 7.83 -24.51 34.89
C PHE A 501 8.08 -23.24 34.08
N ARG A 502 7.11 -22.32 34.08
CA ARG A 502 7.29 -20.99 33.49
C ARG A 502 8.27 -20.17 34.36
N PRO A 503 9.17 -19.36 33.75
CA PRO A 503 10.12 -18.55 34.51
C PRO A 503 9.42 -17.44 35.30
N LEU A 504 9.93 -17.13 36.50
CA LEU A 504 9.53 -15.98 37.30
C LEU A 504 10.07 -14.68 36.71
N VAL A 505 9.39 -13.57 36.97
CA VAL A 505 9.92 -12.22 36.72
C VAL A 505 10.72 -11.80 37.95
N SER A 506 11.99 -11.46 37.78
CA SER A 506 12.88 -11.10 38.89
C SER A 506 12.67 -9.64 39.33
N THR A 507 13.15 -9.29 40.53
CA THR A 507 13.17 -7.89 40.99
C THR A 507 13.98 -7.00 40.05
N GLN A 508 15.11 -7.51 39.52
CA GLN A 508 15.91 -6.77 38.55
C GLN A 508 15.14 -6.45 37.27
N ASP A 509 14.34 -7.40 36.77
CA ASP A 509 13.49 -7.17 35.59
C ASP A 509 12.47 -6.05 35.83
N ILE A 510 11.90 -6.00 37.05
CA ILE A 510 10.95 -4.98 37.46
C ILE A 510 11.65 -3.62 37.53
N ASP A 511 12.81 -3.54 38.19
CA ASP A 511 13.58 -2.30 38.32
C ASP A 511 14.03 -1.76 36.96
N ASP A 512 14.50 -2.64 36.06
CA ASP A 512 14.92 -2.28 34.71
C ASP A 512 13.75 -1.77 33.87
N PHE A 513 12.56 -2.36 34.03
CA PHE A 513 11.35 -1.88 33.37
C PHE A 513 10.87 -0.55 33.94
N ILE A 514 10.87 -0.37 35.27
CA ILE A 514 10.44 0.90 35.90
C ILE A 514 11.35 2.04 35.45
N LYS A 515 12.67 1.85 35.46
CA LYS A 515 13.63 2.84 34.96
C LYS A 515 13.37 3.21 33.50
N LEU A 516 13.11 2.21 32.65
CA LEU A 516 12.72 2.44 31.26
C LEU A 516 11.40 3.20 31.15
N PHE A 517 10.40 2.80 31.94
CA PHE A 517 9.07 3.38 31.93
C PHE A 517 9.08 4.84 32.36
N ASP A 518 9.81 5.18 33.44
CA ASP A 518 9.93 6.55 33.91
C ASP A 518 10.66 7.44 32.88
N LYS A 519 11.68 6.91 32.19
CA LYS A 519 12.34 7.60 31.08
C LYS A 519 11.37 7.94 29.94
N TYR A 520 10.45 7.04 29.62
CA TYR A 520 9.49 7.18 28.50
C TYR A 520 8.04 7.34 28.95
N ARG A 521 7.83 7.92 30.14
CA ARG A 521 6.52 7.94 30.81
C ARG A 521 5.41 8.58 29.99
N GLN A 522 5.74 9.62 29.22
CA GLN A 522 4.83 10.29 28.30
C GLN A 522 4.37 9.41 27.13
N GLN A 523 5.12 8.35 26.83
CA GLN A 523 4.84 7.36 25.79
C GLN A 523 4.25 6.07 26.39
N SER A 524 3.63 6.16 27.57
CA SER A 524 2.99 5.02 28.25
C SER A 524 2.10 4.20 27.31
N GLU A 525 1.31 4.85 26.45
CA GLU A 525 0.44 4.15 25.51
C GLU A 525 1.26 3.29 24.54
N THR A 526 2.33 3.83 23.97
CA THR A 526 3.20 3.11 23.04
C THR A 526 3.90 1.94 23.71
N ILE A 527 4.40 2.11 24.94
CA ILE A 527 5.03 1.02 25.71
C ILE A 527 4.02 -0.11 25.94
N ALA A 528 2.81 0.22 26.37
CA ALA A 528 1.75 -0.75 26.60
C ALA A 528 1.35 -1.49 25.30
N MET A 529 1.25 -0.78 24.18
CA MET A 529 0.92 -1.40 22.89
C MET A 529 2.06 -2.27 22.38
N LEU A 530 3.31 -1.84 22.52
CA LEU A 530 4.49 -2.68 22.21
C LEU A 530 4.51 -3.92 23.09
N LEU A 531 4.22 -3.80 24.38
CA LEU A 531 4.16 -4.93 25.30
C LEU A 531 3.12 -5.98 24.84
N ILE A 532 1.92 -5.54 24.46
CA ILE A 532 0.88 -6.43 23.91
C ILE A 532 1.32 -7.03 22.57
N ALA A 533 1.86 -6.22 21.66
CA ALA A 533 2.33 -6.69 20.35
C ALA A 533 3.42 -7.76 20.49
N TYR A 534 4.42 -7.53 21.34
CA TYR A 534 5.43 -8.53 21.67
C TYR A 534 4.80 -9.75 22.30
N ALA A 535 4.06 -9.60 23.40
CA ALA A 535 3.47 -10.73 24.11
C ALA A 535 2.54 -11.59 23.23
N SER A 536 1.88 -11.00 22.22
CA SER A 536 1.03 -11.73 21.29
C SER A 536 1.76 -12.39 20.11
N SER A 537 3.03 -12.01 19.88
CA SER A 537 3.86 -12.52 18.79
C SER A 537 4.27 -13.98 18.96
N LYS A 538 4.47 -14.69 17.84
CA LYS A 538 5.01 -16.05 17.78
C LYS A 538 6.52 -16.01 17.98
N THR A 539 7.03 -16.83 18.90
CA THR A 539 8.47 -17.09 19.02
C THR A 539 8.88 -18.25 18.13
N ILE A 540 9.96 -18.08 17.38
CA ILE A 540 10.65 -19.20 16.75
C ILE A 540 11.48 -19.84 17.87
N ARG A 541 11.25 -21.12 18.18
CA ARG A 541 12.11 -21.80 19.15
C ARG A 541 13.50 -21.90 18.52
N SER A 542 14.50 -21.32 19.19
CA SER A 542 15.89 -21.71 18.98
C SER A 542 16.05 -23.11 19.58
N ASP A 543 15.69 -24.15 18.84
CA ASP A 543 16.01 -25.52 19.22
C ASP A 543 17.52 -25.69 19.07
N GLY A 544 18.25 -25.29 20.11
CA GLY A 544 19.62 -25.68 20.33
C GLY A 544 19.64 -27.16 20.68
N THR A 545 19.79 -28.00 19.68
CA THR A 545 20.60 -29.25 19.66
C THR A 545 20.40 -29.90 18.29
N GLY A 546 21.51 -30.17 17.61
CA GLY A 546 21.51 -30.73 16.28
C GLY A 546 20.71 -32.02 16.17
N ASN A 547 19.79 -32.05 15.23
CA ASN A 547 19.69 -33.14 14.26
C ASN A 547 18.93 -32.65 13.04
N SER A 548 19.67 -32.47 11.95
CA SER A 548 19.14 -32.36 10.61
C SER A 548 18.30 -33.60 10.30
N THR A 549 16.98 -33.44 10.29
CA THR A 549 16.11 -34.39 9.60
C THR A 549 14.97 -33.64 8.95
N ASN A 550 14.97 -33.70 7.62
CA ASN A 550 13.94 -33.25 6.70
C ASN A 550 12.53 -33.44 7.25
N SER A 551 11.79 -32.34 7.37
CA SER A 551 10.34 -32.36 7.19
C SER A 551 9.99 -31.29 6.17
N LYS A 552 9.91 -31.72 4.90
CA LYS A 552 9.16 -31.02 3.86
C LYS A 552 7.72 -30.92 4.36
N GLU A 553 7.30 -29.74 4.83
CA GLU A 553 5.88 -29.41 4.88
C GLU A 553 5.52 -28.86 3.49
N GLU A 554 4.83 -29.70 2.73
CA GLU A 554 4.23 -29.38 1.46
C GLU A 554 3.31 -28.16 1.62
N ILE A 555 3.70 -27.09 0.96
CA ILE A 555 2.86 -25.94 0.70
C ILE A 555 1.84 -26.39 -0.35
N ILE A 556 0.66 -26.81 0.10
CA ILE A 556 -0.52 -26.85 -0.77
C ILE A 556 -0.97 -25.40 -0.92
N ILE A 557 -0.49 -24.76 -1.99
CA ILE A 557 -1.15 -23.59 -2.58
C ILE A 557 -2.29 -24.17 -3.42
N GLU A 558 -3.53 -24.02 -2.95
CA GLU A 558 -4.67 -24.05 -3.86
C GLU A 558 -4.70 -22.72 -4.63
N GLU A 559 -4.71 -22.84 -5.95
CA GLU A 559 -4.73 -21.78 -6.98
C GLU A 559 -5.93 -20.84 -6.89
#